data_AF-A0A7K5JCZ4-F1
#
_entry.id   AF-A0A7K5JCZ4-F1
#
_cell.length_a   1.000
_cell.length_b   1.000
_cell.length_c   1.000
_cell.angle_alpha   90.00
_cell.angle_beta   90.00
_cell.angle_gamma   90.00
#
_symmetry.space_group_name_H-M   'P 1'
#
loop_
_entity.id
_entity.type
_entity.pdbx_description
1 polymer ?
#
loop_
_entity_poly.entity_id
_entity_poly.type
_entity_poly.pdbx_seq_one_letter_code
_entity_poly.pdbx_strand_id
1 'polypeptide(L)'
;QAAVTQPSEVSANVGETVKITCSGGSSSSYYGCGYGYGWHQQKVPGSGPVTVIYDSNKRPSGIPSRFSGSKSGSTGTLTITGVQAEGKAVYFCGGWDSSAG
;
A
#
# COMPACT_ATOMS: atom_id res chain seq x y z
N GLN A 1 3.13 -13.50 -12.22
CA GLN A 1 2.39 -12.69 -11.23
C GLN A 1 2.80 -13.19 -9.84
N ALA A 2 3.66 -12.46 -9.12
CA ALA A 2 3.92 -12.78 -7.71
C ALA A 2 2.62 -12.54 -6.93
N ALA A 3 2.07 -13.59 -6.32
CA ALA A 3 0.84 -13.48 -5.54
C ALA A 3 1.16 -12.83 -4.19
N VAL A 4 0.80 -11.57 -4.03
CA VAL A 4 0.87 -10.87 -2.73
C VAL A 4 -0.33 -11.24 -1.87
N THR A 5 -0.14 -11.27 -0.56
CA THR A 5 -1.17 -11.55 0.44
C THR A 5 -1.46 -10.30 1.27
N GLN A 6 -2.73 -9.91 1.35
CA GLN A 6 -3.21 -8.81 2.18
C GLN A 6 -4.41 -9.26 3.04
N PRO A 7 -4.68 -8.62 4.20
CA PRO A 7 -5.90 -8.86 4.96
C PRO A 7 -7.16 -8.58 4.13
N SER A 8 -8.18 -9.42 4.28
CA SER A 8 -9.45 -9.27 3.56
C SER A 8 -10.24 -8.02 3.99
N GLU A 9 -10.19 -7.69 5.29
CA GLU A 9 -10.81 -6.49 5.85
C GLU A 9 -9.98 -6.01 7.06
N VAL A 10 -9.93 -4.69 7.24
CA VAL A 10 -9.41 -4.04 8.44
C VAL A 10 -10.44 -3.01 8.90
N SER A 11 -10.62 -2.86 10.20
CA SER A 11 -11.50 -1.87 10.79
C SER A 11 -10.73 -0.96 11.75
N ALA A 12 -11.16 0.29 11.85
CA ALA A 12 -10.63 1.28 12.77
C ALA A 12 -11.69 2.37 13.00
N ASN A 13 -11.69 2.96 14.18
CA ASN A 13 -12.57 4.07 14.52
C ASN A 13 -12.04 5.37 13.92
N VAL A 14 -12.93 6.37 13.79
CA VAL A 14 -12.53 7.72 13.37
C VAL A 14 -11.49 8.28 14.34
N GLY A 15 -10.39 8.81 13.80
CA GLY A 15 -9.27 9.34 14.58
C GLY A 15 -8.18 8.31 14.92
N GLU A 16 -8.45 7.01 14.81
CA GLU A 16 -7.45 5.97 15.08
C GLU A 16 -6.42 5.84 13.95
N THR A 17 -5.36 5.07 14.23
CA THR A 17 -4.37 4.67 13.24
C THR A 17 -4.58 3.22 12.85
N VAL A 18 -4.71 2.96 11.55
CA VAL A 18 -4.79 1.59 11.00
C VAL A 18 -3.55 1.25 10.20
N LYS A 19 -3.16 -0.03 10.24
CA LYS A 19 -2.05 -0.58 9.45
C LYS A 19 -2.57 -1.69 8.56
N ILE A 20 -2.25 -1.60 7.27
CA ILE A 20 -2.56 -2.62 6.26
C ILE A 20 -1.24 -3.23 5.80
N THR A 21 -1.14 -4.55 5.87
CA THR A 21 0.08 -5.27 5.50
C THR A 21 -0.07 -5.96 4.14
N CYS A 22 1.04 -6.10 3.44
CA CYS A 22 1.13 -6.77 2.16
C CYS A 22 2.40 -7.62 2.13
N SER A 23 2.25 -8.94 2.13
CA SER A 23 3.36 -9.90 2.19
C SER A 23 3.51 -10.65 0.86
N GLY A 24 4.69 -11.20 0.58
CA GLY A 24 4.93 -12.03 -0.61
C GLY A 24 5.39 -11.24 -1.85
N GLY A 25 5.77 -9.97 -1.66
CA GLY A 25 6.49 -9.22 -2.67
C GLY A 25 7.98 -9.58 -2.68
N SER A 26 8.66 -9.30 -3.79
CA SER A 26 10.08 -9.64 -3.97
C SER A 26 10.96 -8.89 -2.95
N SER A 27 11.68 -9.69 -2.15
CA SER A 27 12.71 -9.21 -1.21
C SER A 27 13.98 -8.77 -1.93
N SER A 28 14.16 -9.23 -3.18
CA SER A 28 15.39 -9.05 -3.96
C SER A 28 15.55 -7.61 -4.45
N SER A 29 16.54 -6.89 -3.95
CA SER A 29 17.08 -5.71 -4.61
C SER A 29 17.98 -6.17 -5.76
N TYR A 30 17.52 -6.12 -7.00
CA TYR A 30 18.45 -6.24 -8.13
C TYR A 30 18.93 -4.83 -8.51
N TYR A 31 20.25 -4.62 -8.51
CA TYR A 31 20.93 -3.34 -8.79
C TYR A 31 20.66 -2.15 -7.85
N GLY A 32 20.37 -2.39 -6.56
CA GLY A 32 20.19 -1.28 -5.61
C GLY A 32 18.89 -0.48 -5.78
N CYS A 33 18.07 -0.83 -6.79
CA CYS A 33 16.67 -0.42 -6.90
C CYS A 33 15.83 -1.45 -6.13
N GLY A 34 15.64 -1.24 -4.82
CA GLY A 34 14.73 -2.10 -4.05
C GLY A 34 13.34 -2.05 -4.68
N TYR A 35 12.78 -3.20 -5.08
CA TYR A 35 11.40 -3.24 -5.59
C TYR A 35 10.47 -2.75 -4.47
N GLY A 36 10.01 -1.52 -4.61
CA GLY A 36 9.16 -0.88 -3.61
C GLY A 36 7.72 -1.35 -3.70
N TYR A 37 7.00 -1.27 -2.58
CA TYR A 37 5.55 -1.47 -2.58
C TYR A 37 4.85 -0.21 -3.08
N GLY A 38 3.95 -0.38 -4.03
CA GLY A 38 2.91 0.58 -4.36
C GLY A 38 1.65 0.29 -3.56
N TRP A 39 0.98 1.34 -3.09
CA TRP A 39 -0.33 1.27 -2.46
C TRP A 39 -1.31 2.14 -3.24
N HIS A 40 -2.47 1.57 -3.52
CA HIS A 40 -3.54 2.23 -4.25
C HIS A 40 -4.84 2.17 -3.46
N GLN A 41 -5.59 3.27 -3.47
CA GLN A 41 -6.89 3.41 -2.82
C GLN A 41 -7.99 3.51 -3.88
N GLN A 42 -9.04 2.74 -3.72
CA GLN A 42 -10.30 2.88 -4.47
C GLN A 42 -11.42 3.18 -3.47
N LYS A 43 -11.92 4.42 -3.50
CA LYS A 43 -13.03 4.86 -2.63
C LYS A 43 -14.41 4.47 -3.20
N VAL A 44 -14.54 4.52 -4.53
CA VAL A 44 -15.81 4.26 -5.21
C VAL A 44 -15.66 2.98 -6.06
N PRO A 45 -16.50 1.95 -5.85
CA PRO A 45 -16.51 0.77 -6.70
C PRO A 45 -16.66 1.16 -8.18
N GLY A 46 -15.75 0.69 -9.03
CA GLY A 46 -15.74 1.03 -10.46
C GLY A 46 -14.98 2.31 -10.83
N SER A 47 -14.51 3.11 -9.86
CA SER A 47 -13.59 4.21 -10.14
C SER A 47 -12.16 3.71 -10.34
N GLY A 48 -11.33 4.48 -11.06
CA GLY A 48 -9.90 4.21 -11.13
C GLY A 48 -9.24 4.24 -9.73
N PRO A 49 -8.29 3.34 -9.43
CA PRO A 49 -7.53 3.37 -8.20
C PRO A 49 -6.56 4.56 -8.18
N VAL A 50 -6.43 5.22 -7.03
CA VAL A 50 -5.52 6.35 -6.80
C VAL A 50 -4.30 5.87 -6.04
N THR A 51 -3.11 6.11 -6.57
CA THR A 51 -1.86 5.79 -5.86
C THR A 51 -1.69 6.68 -4.63
N VAL A 52 -1.58 6.07 -3.45
CA VAL A 52 -1.37 6.79 -2.18
C VAL A 52 0.08 6.70 -1.69
N ILE A 53 0.78 5.60 -2.00
CA ILE A 53 2.22 5.42 -1.74
C ILE A 53 2.84 4.70 -2.94
N TYR A 54 4.07 5.09 -3.30
CA TYR A 54 4.92 4.39 -4.23
C TYR A 54 6.32 4.21 -3.63
N ASP A 55 7.13 3.34 -4.23
CA ASP A 55 8.51 3.09 -3.79
C ASP A 55 8.63 2.77 -2.29
N SER A 56 7.62 2.07 -1.74
CA SER A 56 7.41 1.74 -0.33
C SER A 56 7.13 2.89 0.63
N ASN A 57 7.69 4.09 0.42
CA ASN A 57 7.60 5.19 1.39
C ASN A 57 7.34 6.57 0.77
N LYS A 58 7.32 6.69 -0.56
CA LYS A 58 7.10 7.97 -1.24
C LYS A 58 5.62 8.21 -1.42
N ARG A 59 5.16 9.38 -1.01
CA ARG A 59 3.77 9.82 -1.17
C ARG A 59 3.67 10.81 -2.33
N PRO A 60 2.77 10.60 -3.31
CA PRO A 60 2.55 11.57 -4.38
C PRO A 60 2.10 12.94 -3.86
N SER A 61 2.38 14.00 -4.62
CA SER A 61 1.85 15.34 -4.30
C SER A 61 0.32 15.34 -4.30
N GLY A 62 -0.29 16.09 -3.40
CA GLY A 62 -1.75 16.15 -3.23
C GLY A 62 -2.36 15.00 -2.42
N ILE A 63 -1.59 13.96 -2.08
CA ILE A 63 -2.07 12.90 -1.17
C ILE A 63 -1.90 13.36 0.29
N PRO A 64 -2.95 13.24 1.13
CA PRO A 64 -2.93 13.71 2.51
C PRO A 64 -1.81 13.14 3.38
N SER A 65 -1.33 13.92 4.35
CA SER A 65 -0.20 13.56 5.21
C SER A 65 -0.41 12.33 6.08
N ARG A 66 -1.68 11.92 6.25
CA ARG A 66 -2.09 10.75 7.02
C ARG A 66 -1.62 9.41 6.47
N PHE A 67 -1.32 9.35 5.18
CA PHE A 67 -0.83 8.12 4.54
C PHE A 67 0.68 8.05 4.63
N SER A 68 1.22 6.95 5.15
CA SER A 68 2.64 6.64 5.11
C SER A 68 2.86 5.17 4.79
N GLY A 69 3.98 4.87 4.15
CA GLY A 69 4.34 3.49 3.81
C GLY A 69 5.69 3.10 4.38
N SER A 70 5.85 1.81 4.63
CA SER A 70 7.14 1.21 4.99
C SER A 70 7.28 -0.19 4.37
N LYS A 71 8.51 -0.68 4.31
CA LYS A 71 8.85 -2.05 3.92
C LYS A 71 9.79 -2.65 4.95
N SER A 72 9.52 -3.87 5.38
CA SER A 72 10.39 -4.69 6.22
C SER A 72 10.49 -6.07 5.60
N GLY A 73 11.68 -6.44 5.11
CA GLY A 73 11.88 -7.68 4.36
C GLY A 73 10.96 -7.77 3.14
N SER A 74 10.13 -8.82 3.08
CA SER A 74 9.12 -9.08 2.03
C SER A 74 7.70 -8.62 2.43
N THR A 75 7.60 -7.69 3.39
CA THR A 75 6.33 -7.15 3.87
C THR A 75 6.28 -5.64 3.73
N GLY A 76 5.37 -5.13 2.92
CA GLY A 76 4.98 -3.73 2.88
C GLY A 76 3.91 -3.42 3.92
N THR A 77 3.93 -2.21 4.49
CA THR A 77 2.89 -1.72 5.41
C THR A 77 2.43 -0.34 4.98
N LEU A 78 1.12 -0.15 4.80
CA LEU A 78 0.47 1.16 4.72
C LEU A 78 -0.04 1.53 6.11
N THR A 79 0.36 2.69 6.60
CA THR A 79 -0.17 3.28 7.83
C THR A 79 -1.06 4.45 7.46
N ILE A 80 -2.25 4.49 8.04
CA ILE A 80 -3.23 5.57 7.87
C ILE A 80 -3.53 6.12 9.25
N THR A 81 -3.04 7.31 9.56
CA THR A 81 -3.32 8.00 10.84
C THR A 81 -4.60 8.81 10.74
N GLY A 82 -5.31 9.01 11.86
CA GLY A 82 -6.51 9.87 11.86
C GLY A 82 -7.55 9.42 10.84
N VAL A 83 -7.94 8.14 10.88
CA VAL A 83 -8.97 7.57 9.98
C VAL A 83 -10.19 8.50 9.95
N GLN A 84 -10.66 8.81 8.73
CA GLN A 84 -11.76 9.74 8.52
C GLN A 84 -13.07 8.98 8.29
N ALA A 85 -14.20 9.63 8.55
CA ALA A 85 -15.54 9.06 8.36
C ALA A 85 -15.94 8.88 6.88
N GLU A 86 -14.99 9.02 5.93
CA GLU A 86 -15.20 9.04 4.48
C GLU A 86 -15.67 7.70 3.87
N GLY A 87 -16.09 6.75 4.70
CA GLY A 87 -16.64 5.47 4.29
C GLY A 87 -15.60 4.38 4.06
N LYS A 88 -16.09 3.17 3.76
CA LYS A 88 -15.25 2.03 3.40
C LYS A 88 -14.49 2.34 2.10
N ALA A 89 -13.18 2.12 2.09
CA ALA A 89 -12.35 2.19 0.90
C ALA A 89 -11.59 0.87 0.74
N VAL A 90 -11.34 0.47 -0.50
CA VAL A 90 -10.54 -0.70 -0.81
C VAL A 90 -9.10 -0.26 -1.05
N TYR A 91 -8.16 -0.97 -0.44
CA TYR A 91 -6.72 -0.74 -0.65
C TYR A 91 -6.10 -1.96 -1.30
N PHE A 92 -5.23 -1.70 -2.27
CA PHE A 92 -4.49 -2.71 -3.00
C PHE A 92 -3.01 -2.41 -2.90
N CYS A 93 -2.22 -3.45 -2.67
CA CYS A 93 -0.78 -3.38 -2.80
C CYS A 93 -0.31 -4.01 -4.11
N GLY A 94 0.79 -3.50 -4.64
CA GLY A 94 1.51 -4.10 -5.76
C GLY A 94 3.01 -4.03 -5.53
N GLY A 95 3.73 -5.08 -5.91
CA GLY A 95 5.19 -5.10 -6.00
C GLY A 95 5.61 -5.21 -7.46
N TRP A 96 6.72 -4.58 -7.83
CA TRP A 96 7.37 -4.83 -9.11
C TRP A 96 8.11 -6.17 -9.00
N ASP A 97 7.78 -7.11 -9.87
CA ASP A 97 8.48 -8.37 -10.00
C ASP A 97 9.12 -8.42 -11.38
N SER A 98 10.45 -8.43 -11.44
CA SER A 98 11.20 -8.42 -12.70
C SER A 98 11.39 -9.83 -13.28
N SER A 99 10.70 -10.87 -12.80
CA SER A 99 10.89 -12.24 -13.32
C SER A 99 10.15 -12.52 -14.65
N ALA A 100 9.88 -11.47 -15.44
CA ALA A 100 9.50 -11.61 -16.84
C ALA A 100 10.74 -11.45 -17.72
N GLY A 101 11.45 -12.56 -17.94
CA GLY A 101 12.58 -12.67 -18.88
C GLY A 101 13.71 -13.51 -18.35
#